data_AF-A0AA90NQC0-F1
#
_entry.id   AF-A0AA90NQC0-F1
#
_cell.length_a   1.000
_cell.length_b   1.000
_cell.length_c   1.000
_cell.angle_alpha   90.00
_cell.angle_beta   90.00
_cell.angle_gamma   90.00
#
_symmetry.space_group_name_H-M   'P 1'
#
loop_
_entity.id
_entity.type
_entity.pdbx_description
1 polymer ?
#
loop_
_entity_poly.entity_id
_entity_poly.type
_entity_poly.pdbx_seq_one_letter_code
_entity_poly.pdbx_strand_id
1 'polypeptide(L)'
;MRTWRVGTISMGISLVGLGLVLLVSQITDMNLTTILLSWWPLLFIILGAEILFYIYFSRKESSFVKYDILSILFVGLLGTTGIVLILLTSSGLMDQVRAAVNSEEKTVNLPGFNQKAGKGIQRVVLDTGSYPLTIESGKDEEVSVFGTYGERVMEDADALLNKPEDYLLVERNGDTLYISFKDLPIQNGLLDSGTMNLKATLIIPAELAVEIDGQSTDLVLKPRKLLNDWSVKDSGSLSVFLQDNSDIKIDARGVEELEGPENGWKMTEVKEETSEEGFVKKNGIFNIGKGKHTLTVTDTFNVNVQYP
;
A
#
# COMPACT_ATOMS: atom_id res chain seq x y z
N MET A 1 4.29 -59.72 -39.71
CA MET A 1 5.17 -58.56 -39.86
C MET A 1 4.82 -57.56 -38.76
N ARG A 2 5.72 -57.31 -37.79
CA ARG A 2 5.44 -56.47 -36.62
C ARG A 2 5.83 -55.03 -36.95
N THR A 3 4.86 -54.16 -37.14
CA THR A 3 5.08 -52.73 -37.40
C THR A 3 5.40 -52.02 -36.09
N TRP A 4 6.66 -51.65 -35.90
CA TRP A 4 7.07 -50.84 -34.76
C TRP A 4 6.66 -49.39 -35.01
N ARG A 5 5.89 -48.81 -34.08
CA ARG A 5 5.50 -47.39 -34.12
C ARG A 5 6.58 -46.59 -33.42
N VAL A 6 7.21 -45.67 -34.15
CA VAL A 6 8.22 -44.78 -33.61
C VAL A 6 7.52 -43.77 -32.70
N GLY A 7 7.97 -43.66 -31.45
CA GLY A 7 7.39 -42.76 -30.44
C GLY A 7 6.72 -43.46 -29.25
N THR A 8 6.33 -44.74 -29.34
CA THR A 8 5.73 -45.46 -28.20
C THR A 8 6.74 -45.69 -27.06
N ILE A 9 8.01 -45.92 -27.39
CA ILE A 9 9.08 -46.14 -26.39
C ILE A 9 9.57 -44.81 -25.81
N SER A 10 9.82 -43.79 -26.65
CA SER A 10 10.15 -42.45 -26.15
C SER A 10 9.03 -41.88 -25.28
N MET A 11 7.75 -42.09 -25.62
CA MET A 11 6.63 -41.66 -24.79
C MET A 11 6.63 -42.37 -23.43
N GLY A 12 6.80 -43.70 -23.39
CA GLY A 12 6.89 -44.45 -22.13
C GLY A 12 8.04 -43.99 -21.24
N ILE A 13 9.23 -43.79 -21.82
CA ILE A 13 10.41 -43.29 -21.10
C ILE A 13 10.18 -41.86 -20.59
N SER A 14 9.51 -41.01 -21.38
CA SER A 14 9.19 -39.63 -20.99
C SER A 14 8.26 -39.59 -19.78
N LEU A 15 7.20 -40.41 -19.76
CA LEU A 15 6.27 -40.49 -18.63
C LEU A 15 6.90 -41.09 -17.38
N VAL A 16 7.70 -42.16 -17.53
CA VAL A 16 8.41 -42.79 -16.41
C VAL A 16 9.44 -41.83 -15.82
N GLY A 17 10.20 -41.16 -16.67
CA GLY A 17 11.20 -40.19 -16.23
C GLY A 17 10.58 -38.95 -15.58
N LEU A 18 9.49 -38.42 -16.14
CA LEU A 18 8.75 -37.31 -15.54
C LEU A 18 8.18 -37.72 -14.17
N GLY A 19 7.63 -38.94 -14.07
CA GLY A 19 7.17 -39.50 -12.80
C GLY A 19 8.29 -39.64 -11.76
N LEU A 20 9.47 -40.11 -12.16
CA LEU A 20 10.64 -40.21 -11.27
C LEU A 20 11.13 -38.84 -10.81
N VAL A 21 11.18 -37.84 -11.70
CA VAL A 21 11.57 -36.47 -11.36
C VAL A 21 10.61 -35.85 -10.33
N LEU A 22 9.29 -36.01 -10.54
CA LEU A 22 8.29 -35.53 -9.58
C LEU A 22 8.42 -36.23 -8.22
N LEU A 23 8.68 -37.54 -8.21
CA LEU A 23 8.86 -38.32 -6.99
C LEU A 23 10.11 -37.88 -6.22
N VAL A 24 11.27 -37.77 -6.91
CA VAL A 24 12.52 -37.31 -6.29
C VAL A 24 12.39 -35.87 -5.78
N SER A 25 11.69 -35.02 -6.51
CA SER A 25 11.49 -33.64 -6.10
C SER A 25 10.48 -33.46 -4.96
N GLN A 26 9.64 -34.44 -4.68
CA GLN A 26 8.78 -34.41 -3.49
C GLN A 26 9.55 -34.80 -2.23
N ILE A 27 10.63 -35.57 -2.38
CA ILE A 27 11.48 -36.05 -1.26
C ILE A 27 12.61 -35.07 -0.96
N THR A 28 13.01 -34.26 -1.94
CA THR A 28 14.09 -33.29 -1.83
C THR A 28 13.49 -31.91 -2.05
N ASP A 29 13.55 -30.99 -1.07
CA ASP A 29 13.20 -29.56 -1.18
C ASP A 29 14.12 -28.79 -2.17
N MET A 30 14.48 -29.43 -3.29
CA MET A 30 15.22 -28.81 -4.38
C MET A 30 14.26 -27.98 -5.22
N ASN A 31 14.78 -26.87 -5.76
CA ASN A 31 14.06 -25.99 -6.66
C ASN A 31 13.49 -26.76 -7.87
N LEU A 32 12.23 -27.20 -7.74
CA LEU A 32 11.39 -27.85 -8.74
C LEU A 32 11.52 -27.18 -10.10
N THR A 33 11.58 -25.85 -10.10
CA THR A 33 11.66 -25.00 -11.29
C THR A 33 12.88 -25.33 -12.16
N THR A 34 14.07 -25.50 -11.57
CA THR A 34 15.31 -25.74 -12.33
C THR A 34 15.33 -27.12 -12.97
N ILE A 35 14.80 -28.12 -12.26
CA ILE A 35 14.75 -29.51 -12.73
C ILE A 35 13.70 -29.65 -13.84
N LEU A 36 12.52 -29.05 -13.67
CA LEU A 36 11.47 -29.02 -14.70
C LEU A 36 11.93 -28.30 -15.97
N LEU A 37 12.68 -27.19 -15.83
CA LEU A 37 13.28 -26.46 -16.96
C LEU A 37 14.35 -27.28 -17.71
N SER A 38 15.00 -28.24 -17.05
CA SER A 38 16.07 -29.04 -17.66
C SER A 38 15.60 -30.38 -18.22
N TRP A 39 14.38 -30.81 -17.90
CA TRP A 39 13.85 -32.13 -18.26
C TRP A 39 13.40 -32.24 -19.74
N TRP A 40 12.77 -31.20 -20.27
CA TRP A 40 12.17 -31.22 -21.61
C TRP A 40 13.19 -31.27 -22.79
N PRO A 41 14.40 -30.66 -22.74
CA PRO A 41 15.39 -30.83 -23.81
C PRO A 41 15.91 -32.26 -23.89
N LEU A 42 15.97 -32.96 -22.74
CA LEU A 42 16.38 -34.36 -22.68
C LEU A 42 15.37 -35.27 -23.42
N LEU A 43 14.07 -34.96 -23.33
CA LEU A 43 13.03 -35.66 -24.09
C LEU A 43 13.19 -35.47 -25.60
N PHE A 44 13.54 -34.26 -26.05
CA PHE A 44 13.82 -34.00 -27.45
C PHE A 44 15.07 -34.75 -27.95
N ILE A 45 16.11 -34.86 -27.12
CA ILE A 45 17.32 -35.65 -27.45
C ILE A 45 16.99 -37.13 -27.56
N ILE A 46 16.24 -37.71 -26.61
CA ILE A 46 15.87 -39.13 -26.63
C ILE A 46 14.98 -39.44 -27.83
N LEU A 47 14.00 -38.58 -28.14
CA LEU A 47 13.14 -38.74 -29.32
C LEU A 47 13.95 -38.65 -30.61
N GLY A 48 14.84 -37.66 -30.72
CA GLY A 48 15.75 -37.53 -31.87
C GLY A 48 16.66 -38.73 -32.05
N ALA A 49 17.19 -39.27 -30.95
CA ALA A 49 17.99 -40.49 -30.94
C ALA A 49 17.18 -41.73 -31.36
N GLU A 50 15.92 -41.87 -30.94
CA GLU A 50 15.02 -42.94 -31.37
C GLU A 50 14.77 -42.89 -32.87
N ILE A 51 14.54 -41.70 -33.43
CA ILE A 51 14.35 -41.49 -34.87
C ILE A 51 15.62 -41.89 -35.65
N LEU A 52 16.81 -41.44 -35.20
CA LEU A 52 18.08 -41.80 -35.83
C LEU A 52 18.35 -43.31 -35.77
N PHE A 53 18.08 -43.94 -34.63
CA PHE A 53 18.25 -45.38 -34.45
C PHE A 53 17.30 -46.17 -35.37
N TYR A 54 16.04 -45.74 -35.48
CA TYR A 54 15.08 -46.37 -36.37
C TYR A 54 15.51 -46.25 -37.85
N ILE A 55 15.97 -45.07 -38.29
CA ILE A 55 16.45 -44.88 -39.67
C ILE A 55 17.70 -45.71 -39.95
N TYR A 56 18.63 -45.80 -38.99
CA TYR A 56 19.87 -46.58 -39.14
C TYR A 56 19.61 -48.09 -39.22
N PHE A 57 18.72 -48.61 -38.38
CA PHE A 57 18.43 -50.05 -38.32
C PHE A 57 17.45 -50.51 -39.41
N SER A 58 16.54 -49.64 -39.87
CA SER A 58 15.47 -49.98 -40.84
C SER A 58 15.91 -49.84 -42.31
N ARG A 59 17.14 -50.28 -42.61
CA ARG A 59 17.80 -50.22 -43.93
C ARG A 59 17.21 -51.16 -45.01
N LYS A 60 15.93 -51.52 -44.91
CA LYS A 60 15.22 -52.32 -45.93
C LYS A 60 14.07 -51.52 -46.54
N GLU A 61 14.11 -51.49 -47.87
CA GLU A 61 13.28 -50.73 -48.82
C GLU A 61 11.83 -50.48 -48.36
N SER A 62 11.43 -49.20 -48.40
CA SER A 62 10.05 -48.71 -48.30
C SER A 62 9.32 -48.91 -46.96
N SER A 63 10.01 -48.83 -45.84
CA SER A 63 9.32 -48.72 -44.54
C SER A 63 8.84 -47.28 -44.32
N PHE A 64 7.60 -46.98 -44.74
CA PHE A 64 6.90 -45.75 -44.37
C PHE A 64 6.93 -45.61 -42.85
N VAL A 65 7.65 -44.59 -42.36
CA VAL A 65 7.69 -44.26 -40.93
C VAL A 65 6.28 -43.84 -40.51
N LYS A 66 5.57 -44.74 -39.83
CA LYS A 66 4.27 -44.42 -39.21
C LYS A 66 4.55 -43.70 -37.90
N TYR A 67 4.57 -42.38 -37.96
CA TYR A 67 4.61 -41.53 -36.79
C TYR A 67 3.32 -41.64 -35.99
N ASP A 68 3.45 -41.67 -34.67
CA ASP A 68 2.30 -41.46 -33.80
C ASP A 68 2.05 -39.95 -33.68
N ILE A 69 1.06 -39.47 -34.43
CA ILE A 69 0.65 -38.04 -34.46
C ILE A 69 0.33 -37.54 -33.04
N LEU A 70 -0.21 -38.41 -32.18
CA LEU A 70 -0.50 -38.08 -30.79
C LEU A 70 0.80 -37.86 -30.01
N SER A 71 1.83 -38.69 -30.21
CA SER A 71 3.14 -38.48 -29.57
C SER A 71 3.81 -37.17 -30.03
N ILE A 72 3.74 -36.83 -31.32
CA ILE A 72 4.28 -35.56 -31.84
C ILE A 72 3.54 -34.36 -31.22
N LEU A 73 2.21 -34.46 -31.10
CA LEU A 73 1.40 -33.40 -30.50
C LEU A 73 1.77 -33.20 -29.02
N PHE A 74 1.92 -34.27 -28.24
CA PHE A 74 2.30 -34.18 -26.83
C PHE A 74 3.70 -33.61 -26.64
N VAL A 75 4.68 -34.05 -27.43
CA VAL A 75 6.05 -33.52 -27.36
C VAL A 75 6.08 -32.04 -27.81
N GLY A 76 5.32 -31.68 -28.84
CA GLY A 76 5.16 -30.31 -29.30
C GLY A 76 4.54 -29.41 -28.22
N LEU A 77 3.47 -29.85 -27.57
CA LEU A 77 2.82 -29.13 -26.47
C LEU A 77 3.75 -28.95 -25.27
N LEU A 78 4.47 -30.01 -24.87
CA LEU A 78 5.45 -29.93 -23.79
C LEU A 78 6.60 -28.98 -24.13
N GLY A 79 7.07 -29.00 -25.38
CA GLY A 79 8.09 -28.09 -25.86
C GLY A 79 7.63 -26.63 -25.88
N THR A 80 6.43 -26.35 -26.36
CA THR A 80 5.88 -24.98 -26.37
C THR A 80 5.66 -24.46 -24.96
N THR A 81 5.12 -25.28 -24.05
CA THR A 81 5.00 -24.90 -22.62
C THR A 81 6.37 -24.66 -21.99
N GLY A 82 7.39 -25.47 -22.30
CA GLY A 82 8.76 -25.26 -21.81
C GLY A 82 9.35 -23.93 -22.30
N ILE A 83 9.19 -23.61 -23.59
CA ILE A 83 9.63 -22.34 -24.16
C ILE A 83 8.89 -21.17 -23.51
N VAL A 84 7.57 -21.26 -23.35
CA VAL A 84 6.77 -20.23 -22.68
C VAL A 84 7.23 -20.02 -21.24
N LEU A 85 7.51 -21.08 -20.49
CA LEU A 85 8.05 -21.00 -19.13
C LEU A 85 9.45 -20.38 -19.10
N ILE A 86 10.31 -20.67 -20.08
CA ILE A 86 11.63 -20.02 -20.19
C ILE A 86 11.49 -18.53 -20.49
N LEU A 87 10.56 -18.15 -21.37
CA LEU A 87 10.29 -16.74 -21.66
C LEU A 87 9.70 -16.02 -20.43
N LEU A 88 8.83 -16.68 -19.66
CA LEU A 88 8.28 -16.16 -18.41
C LEU A 88 9.33 -16.00 -17.31
N THR A 89 10.28 -16.94 -17.21
CA THR A 89 11.36 -16.88 -16.22
C THR A 89 12.46 -15.88 -16.61
N SER A 90 12.80 -15.78 -17.90
CA SER A 90 13.82 -14.82 -18.40
C SER A 90 13.32 -13.38 -18.50
N SER A 91 12.01 -13.15 -18.62
CA SER A 91 11.41 -11.81 -18.65
C SER A 91 11.25 -11.16 -17.28
N GLY A 92 11.54 -11.88 -16.18
CA GLY A 92 11.30 -11.41 -14.81
C GLY A 92 9.81 -11.46 -14.40
N LEU A 93 8.91 -11.94 -15.27
CA LEU A 93 7.49 -12.09 -14.94
C LEU A 93 7.27 -13.13 -13.83
N MET A 94 8.09 -14.18 -13.77
CA MET A 94 8.04 -15.15 -12.68
C MET A 94 8.35 -14.50 -11.32
N ASP A 95 9.24 -13.52 -11.27
CA ASP A 95 9.55 -12.80 -10.03
C ASP A 95 8.36 -11.96 -9.57
N GLN A 96 7.63 -11.33 -10.51
CA GLN A 96 6.40 -10.60 -10.20
C GLN A 96 5.26 -11.54 -9.73
N VAL A 97 5.17 -12.75 -10.27
CA VAL A 97 4.19 -13.74 -9.82
C VAL A 97 4.55 -14.25 -8.42
N ARG A 98 5.83 -14.54 -8.15
CA ARG A 98 6.31 -14.92 -6.82
C ARG A 98 6.08 -13.78 -5.82
N ALA A 99 6.36 -12.55 -6.22
CA ALA A 99 6.09 -11.35 -5.44
C ALA A 99 4.62 -11.22 -5.05
N ALA A 100 3.71 -11.49 -5.98
CA ALA A 100 2.28 -11.43 -5.72
C ALA A 100 1.78 -12.57 -4.84
N VAL A 101 2.32 -13.78 -5.01
CA VAL A 101 1.90 -14.97 -4.24
C VAL A 101 2.46 -14.98 -2.82
N ASN A 102 3.73 -14.56 -2.65
CA ASN A 102 4.42 -14.53 -1.35
C ASN A 102 4.28 -13.17 -0.65
N SER A 103 3.44 -12.28 -1.17
CA SER A 103 3.20 -10.98 -0.57
C SER A 103 2.41 -11.17 0.72
N GLU A 104 3.00 -10.75 1.84
CA GLU A 104 2.29 -10.66 3.12
C GLU A 104 1.97 -9.20 3.42
N GLU A 105 0.70 -8.88 3.66
CA GLU A 105 0.32 -7.57 4.18
C GLU A 105 0.63 -7.51 5.67
N LYS A 106 1.62 -6.68 6.02
CA LYS A 106 2.05 -6.48 7.39
C LYS A 106 1.83 -5.04 7.80
N THR A 107 1.33 -4.85 9.02
CA THR A 107 1.33 -3.53 9.66
C THR A 107 2.72 -3.29 10.26
N VAL A 108 3.41 -2.27 9.78
CA VAL A 108 4.75 -1.90 10.24
C VAL A 108 4.67 -0.57 11.00
N ASN A 109 5.53 -0.40 12.01
CA ASN A 109 5.62 0.85 12.75
C ASN A 109 6.31 1.93 11.91
N LEU A 110 5.76 3.14 11.93
CA LEU A 110 6.43 4.30 11.33
C LEU A 110 7.72 4.61 12.10
N PRO A 111 8.82 4.93 11.39
CA PRO A 111 10.03 5.45 12.04
C PRO A 111 9.68 6.70 12.85
N GLY A 112 9.80 6.64 14.18
CA GLY A 112 9.38 7.75 15.04
C GLY A 112 10.14 9.04 14.73
N PHE A 113 9.40 10.13 14.54
CA PHE A 113 9.97 11.47 14.44
C PHE A 113 9.78 12.19 15.77
N ASN A 114 10.85 12.79 16.29
CA ASN A 114 10.78 13.66 17.45
C ASN A 114 11.74 14.82 17.24
N GLN A 115 11.19 16.04 17.25
CA GLN A 115 11.96 17.27 17.18
C GLN A 115 11.54 18.21 18.31
N LYS A 116 12.51 18.59 19.14
CA LYS A 116 12.34 19.67 20.10
C LYS A 116 11.95 20.95 19.38
N ALA A 117 10.77 21.46 19.71
CA ALA A 117 10.38 22.82 19.34
C ALA A 117 11.26 23.77 20.14
N GLY A 118 12.45 24.06 19.62
CA GLY A 118 13.44 24.87 20.34
C GLY A 118 12.90 26.25 20.71
N LYS A 119 13.50 26.88 21.72
CA LYS A 119 13.17 28.25 22.16
C LYS A 119 13.25 29.21 20.98
N GLY A 120 12.09 29.57 20.42
CA GLY A 120 12.00 30.47 19.27
C GLY A 120 10.99 30.03 18.19
N ILE A 121 10.52 28.78 18.21
CA ILE A 121 9.37 28.38 17.37
C ILE A 121 8.09 28.82 18.10
N GLN A 122 7.24 29.57 17.40
CA GLN A 122 5.95 30.05 17.92
C GLN A 122 4.78 29.45 17.15
N ARG A 123 5.03 28.97 15.93
CA ARG A 123 4.01 28.51 15.00
C ARG A 123 4.41 27.23 14.28
N VAL A 124 3.46 26.33 14.10
CA VAL A 124 3.58 25.11 13.30
C VAL A 124 2.56 25.20 12.16
N VAL A 125 3.04 25.00 10.93
CA VAL A 125 2.18 24.84 9.75
C VAL A 125 2.25 23.38 9.35
N LEU A 126 1.11 22.70 9.37
CA LEU A 126 0.94 21.29 9.07
C LEU A 126 0.14 21.12 7.78
N ASP A 127 0.71 20.40 6.84
CA ASP A 127 0.03 19.86 5.67
C ASP A 127 -0.13 18.35 5.86
N THR A 128 -1.38 17.89 5.91
CA THR A 128 -1.71 16.50 6.24
C THR A 128 -1.50 15.54 5.07
N GLY A 129 -1.28 16.06 3.86
CA GLY A 129 -1.20 15.26 2.64
C GLY A 129 -2.48 14.45 2.41
N SER A 130 -2.34 13.30 1.76
CA SER A 130 -3.46 12.45 1.31
C SER A 130 -4.01 11.49 2.38
N TYR A 131 -3.61 11.62 3.65
CA TYR A 131 -3.86 10.60 4.68
C TYR A 131 -4.69 11.11 5.86
N PRO A 132 -5.55 10.26 6.44
CA PRO A 132 -6.25 10.62 7.67
C PRO A 132 -5.28 10.63 8.85
N LEU A 133 -5.24 11.75 9.59
CA LEU A 133 -4.31 11.96 10.69
C LEU A 133 -5.03 12.24 12.01
N THR A 134 -4.41 11.79 13.12
CA THR A 134 -4.80 12.22 14.46
C THR A 134 -3.82 13.29 14.95
N ILE A 135 -4.31 14.47 15.30
CA ILE A 135 -3.52 15.56 15.86
C ILE A 135 -3.89 15.73 17.32
N GLU A 136 -2.90 15.68 18.20
CA GLU A 136 -3.07 15.80 19.65
C GLU A 136 -2.19 16.92 20.23
N SER A 137 -2.73 17.67 21.18
CA SER A 137 -1.93 18.62 21.95
C SER A 137 -1.14 17.91 23.07
N GLY A 138 0.17 18.09 23.11
CA GLY A 138 1.08 17.59 24.14
C GLY A 138 1.44 18.65 25.19
N LYS A 139 1.93 18.18 26.34
CA LYS A 139 2.58 19.03 27.35
C LYS A 139 4.08 19.17 27.14
N ASP A 140 4.66 18.24 26.37
CA ASP A 140 6.09 18.21 26.11
C ASP A 140 6.45 19.31 25.10
N GLU A 141 7.68 19.82 25.18
CA GLU A 141 8.22 20.85 24.26
C GLU A 141 8.69 20.24 22.91
N GLU A 142 8.18 19.06 22.57
CA GLU A 142 8.60 18.25 21.43
C GLU A 142 7.43 18.00 20.49
N VAL A 143 7.68 18.21 19.19
CA VAL A 143 6.77 17.77 18.15
C VAL A 143 7.13 16.34 17.80
N SER A 144 6.18 15.41 17.96
CA SER A 144 6.41 13.98 17.76
C SER A 144 5.41 13.37 16.79
N VAL A 145 5.88 12.51 15.88
CA VAL A 145 5.04 11.72 14.98
C VAL A 145 5.33 10.24 15.20
N PHE A 146 4.27 9.46 15.40
CA PHE A 146 4.33 8.01 15.48
C PHE A 146 3.05 7.40 14.93
N GLY A 147 3.09 6.11 14.62
CA GLY A 147 1.95 5.39 14.11
C GLY A 147 2.37 4.14 13.36
N THR A 148 1.50 3.70 12.47
CA THR A 148 1.73 2.50 11.67
C THR A 148 1.30 2.71 10.23
N TYR A 149 1.93 2.01 9.31
CA TYR A 149 1.52 1.95 7.92
C TYR A 149 1.36 0.50 7.47
N GLY A 150 0.44 0.27 6.54
CA GLY A 150 0.31 -1.01 5.87
C GLY A 150 1.38 -1.15 4.80
N GLU A 151 2.21 -2.17 4.91
CA GLU A 151 3.21 -2.53 3.93
C GLU A 151 2.98 -3.95 3.43
N ARG A 152 3.12 -4.15 2.13
CA ARG A 152 3.19 -5.48 1.57
C ARG A 152 4.65 -5.92 1.55
N VAL A 153 5.03 -6.74 2.52
CA VAL A 153 6.41 -7.20 2.67
C VAL A 153 6.64 -8.36 1.71
N MET A 154 7.62 -8.20 0.84
CA MET A 154 8.17 -9.31 0.06
C MET A 154 9.29 -9.95 0.89
N GLU A 155 9.40 -11.28 0.86
CA GLU A 155 10.26 -12.10 1.75
C GLU A 155 11.75 -11.69 1.78
N ASP A 156 12.21 -10.92 0.78
CA ASP A 156 13.59 -10.40 0.64
C ASP A 156 13.68 -8.86 0.46
N ALA A 157 12.61 -8.11 0.73
CA ALA A 157 12.61 -6.65 0.59
C ALA A 157 12.94 -5.93 1.91
N ASP A 158 13.82 -4.93 1.83
CA ASP A 158 14.04 -3.97 2.91
C ASP A 158 12.75 -3.19 3.21
N ALA A 159 12.60 -2.72 4.45
CA ALA A 159 11.46 -1.90 4.84
C ALA A 159 11.36 -0.66 3.93
N LEU A 160 10.15 -0.41 3.43
CA LEU A 160 9.86 0.68 2.49
C LEU A 160 10.13 2.07 3.09
N LEU A 161 9.94 2.23 4.40
CA LEU A 161 10.30 3.44 5.14
C LEU A 161 11.39 3.13 6.15
N ASN A 162 12.55 3.77 6.00
CA ASN A 162 13.68 3.60 6.93
C ASN A 162 13.91 4.84 7.78
N LYS A 163 13.53 6.02 7.29
CA LYS A 163 13.77 7.31 7.94
C LYS A 163 12.51 8.16 7.99
N PRO A 164 12.41 9.07 8.96
CA PRO A 164 11.36 10.08 8.99
C PRO A 164 11.26 10.92 7.71
N GLU A 165 12.40 11.21 7.09
CA GLU A 165 12.51 12.00 5.86
C GLU A 165 11.81 11.35 4.65
N ASP A 166 11.58 10.04 4.69
CA ASP A 166 10.93 9.28 3.62
C ASP A 166 9.42 9.63 3.54
N TYR A 167 8.80 9.99 4.67
CA TYR A 167 7.37 10.27 4.76
C TYR A 167 7.03 11.68 5.30
N LEU A 168 8.01 12.40 5.87
CA LEU A 168 7.85 13.77 6.36
C LEU A 168 8.84 14.71 5.67
N LEU A 169 8.33 15.86 5.23
CA LEU A 169 9.12 17.04 4.96
C LEU A 169 9.03 17.97 6.17
N VAL A 170 10.16 18.26 6.81
CA VAL A 170 10.23 19.19 7.93
C VAL A 170 11.23 20.29 7.62
N GLU A 171 10.73 21.52 7.56
CA GLU A 171 11.50 22.70 7.22
C GLU A 171 11.31 23.77 8.28
N ARG A 172 12.41 24.39 8.73
CA ARG A 172 12.36 25.48 9.71
C ARG A 172 12.69 26.80 9.02
N ASN A 173 11.76 27.74 9.08
CA ASN A 173 11.98 29.09 8.59
C ASN A 173 11.67 30.11 9.70
N GLY A 174 12.72 30.61 10.34
CA GLY A 174 12.61 31.57 11.45
C GLY A 174 11.89 31.00 12.67
N ASP A 175 10.71 31.56 12.96
CA ASP A 175 9.81 31.22 14.07
C ASP A 175 8.73 30.19 13.72
N THR A 176 8.68 29.76 12.46
CA THR A 176 7.69 28.83 11.94
C THR A 176 8.34 27.49 11.58
N LEU A 177 7.70 26.41 12.03
CA LEU A 177 8.03 25.04 11.65
C LEU A 177 7.02 24.53 10.63
N TYR A 178 7.49 24.16 9.45
CA TYR A 178 6.66 23.58 8.39
C TYR A 178 6.81 22.07 8.43
N ILE A 179 5.69 21.36 8.47
CA ILE A 179 5.60 19.91 8.46
C ILE A 179 4.63 19.53 7.35
N SER A 180 5.06 18.74 6.38
CA SER A 180 4.21 18.22 5.32
C SER A 180 4.38 16.71 5.21
N PHE A 181 3.25 15.99 5.21
CA PHE A 181 3.23 14.54 4.99
C PHE A 181 3.35 14.26 3.49
N LYS A 182 4.37 13.49 3.11
CA LYS A 182 4.58 13.06 1.74
C LYS A 182 3.70 11.86 1.42
N ASP A 183 3.30 11.74 0.16
CA ASP A 183 2.72 10.49 -0.33
C ASP A 183 3.74 9.36 -0.19
N LEU A 184 3.28 8.22 0.35
CA LEU A 184 4.10 7.02 0.49
C LEU A 184 4.49 6.49 -0.90
N PRO A 185 5.72 5.97 -1.05
CA PRO A 185 6.14 5.46 -2.35
C PRO A 185 5.30 4.24 -2.72
N ILE A 186 4.67 4.29 -3.90
CA ILE A 186 3.83 3.22 -4.44
C ILE A 186 4.73 2.23 -5.18
N GLN A 187 4.69 0.96 -4.80
CA GLN A 187 5.34 -0.12 -5.57
C GLN A 187 4.38 -0.60 -6.66
N ASN A 188 4.64 -0.19 -7.90
CA ASN A 188 3.81 -0.59 -9.05
C ASN A 188 3.96 -2.09 -9.36
N GLY A 189 3.07 -2.92 -8.80
CA GLY A 189 2.91 -4.34 -9.14
C GLY A 189 1.71 -4.59 -10.06
N LEU A 190 1.77 -5.65 -10.89
CA LEU A 190 0.67 -6.04 -11.80
C LEU A 190 -0.68 -6.33 -11.10
N LEU A 191 -0.66 -6.56 -9.79
CA LEU A 191 -1.83 -6.88 -8.96
C LEU A 191 -1.97 -5.94 -7.75
N ASP A 192 -1.35 -4.76 -7.80
CA ASP A 192 -1.43 -3.85 -6.66
C ASP A 192 -2.71 -3.02 -6.68
N SER A 193 -3.55 -3.20 -5.66
CA SER A 193 -4.71 -2.36 -5.38
C SER A 193 -4.36 -1.25 -4.39
N GLY A 194 -3.29 -0.51 -4.68
CA GLY A 194 -3.17 0.95 -4.62
C GLY A 194 -3.53 1.75 -3.36
N THR A 195 -3.82 1.17 -2.20
CA THR A 195 -4.07 1.98 -0.99
C THR A 195 -3.27 1.48 0.22
N MET A 196 -2.16 2.17 0.50
CA MET A 196 -1.46 2.02 1.76
C MET A 196 -2.24 2.75 2.85
N ASN A 197 -2.67 1.99 3.87
CA ASN A 197 -3.34 2.56 5.02
C ASN A 197 -2.30 3.17 5.97
N LEU A 198 -2.19 4.50 5.99
CA LEU A 198 -1.42 5.23 7.00
C LEU A 198 -2.32 5.56 8.19
N LYS A 199 -1.85 5.23 9.40
CA LYS A 199 -2.45 5.70 10.65
C LYS A 199 -1.36 6.35 11.49
N ALA A 200 -1.28 7.67 11.41
CA ALA A 200 -0.31 8.45 12.15
C ALA A 200 -0.96 9.37 13.19
N THR A 201 -0.27 9.55 14.31
CA THR A 201 -0.59 10.49 15.37
C THR A 201 0.54 11.51 15.48
N LEU A 202 0.18 12.78 15.40
CA LEU A 202 1.07 13.92 15.58
C LEU A 202 0.77 14.57 16.94
N ILE A 203 1.78 14.68 17.78
CA ILE A 203 1.71 15.42 19.04
C ILE A 203 2.39 16.77 18.85
N ILE A 204 1.67 17.86 19.14
CA ILE A 204 2.16 19.23 19.06
C ILE A 204 2.08 19.88 20.44
N PRO A 205 3.13 20.58 20.91
CA PRO A 205 3.07 21.33 22.17
C PRO A 205 1.91 22.32 22.21
N ALA A 206 1.13 22.31 23.29
CA ALA A 206 -0.08 23.13 23.43
C ALA A 206 0.17 24.66 23.37
N GLU A 207 1.41 25.10 23.59
CA GLU A 207 1.82 26.51 23.61
C GLU A 207 2.04 27.09 22.19
N LEU A 208 2.15 26.24 21.17
CA LEU A 208 2.38 26.67 19.79
C LEU A 208 1.07 26.98 19.09
N ALA A 209 1.07 28.02 18.26
CA ALA A 209 0.01 28.26 17.30
C ALA A 209 0.12 27.20 16.19
N VAL A 210 -1.01 26.63 15.76
CA VAL A 210 -1.01 25.56 14.76
C VAL A 210 -1.95 25.91 13.62
N GLU A 211 -1.44 25.87 12.40
CA GLU A 211 -2.22 25.97 11.16
C GLU A 211 -2.21 24.61 10.47
N ILE A 212 -3.38 24.01 10.25
CA ILE A 212 -3.55 22.70 9.63
C ILE A 212 -4.28 22.89 8.30
N ASP A 213 -3.64 22.45 7.23
CA ASP A 213 -4.24 22.28 5.91
C ASP A 213 -4.58 20.80 5.73
N GLY A 214 -5.87 20.49 5.67
CA GLY A 214 -6.39 19.13 5.68
C GLY A 214 -6.45 18.46 4.30
N GLN A 215 -6.24 19.19 3.21
CA GLN A 215 -6.31 18.67 1.83
C GLN A 215 -7.55 17.79 1.57
N SER A 216 -8.72 18.20 2.08
CA SER A 216 -9.99 17.46 2.02
C SER A 216 -9.97 16.05 2.64
N THR A 217 -9.02 15.75 3.54
CA THR A 217 -8.92 14.46 4.25
C THR A 217 -9.63 14.45 5.61
N ASP A 218 -9.88 13.26 6.15
CA ASP A 218 -10.50 13.10 7.46
C ASP A 218 -9.49 13.27 8.59
N LEU A 219 -9.78 14.19 9.52
CA LEU A 219 -8.89 14.56 10.62
C LEU A 219 -9.55 14.33 11.98
N VAL A 220 -8.75 13.82 12.91
CA VAL A 220 -9.14 13.69 14.32
C VAL A 220 -8.32 14.64 15.16
N LEU A 221 -8.97 15.61 15.80
CA LEU A 221 -8.33 16.60 16.64
C LEU A 221 -8.60 16.33 18.13
N LYS A 222 -7.53 16.22 18.91
CA LYS A 222 -7.55 16.02 20.37
C LYS A 222 -6.82 17.17 21.06
N PRO A 223 -7.46 18.35 21.18
CA PRO A 223 -6.81 19.55 21.68
C PRO A 223 -6.53 19.58 23.19
N ARG A 224 -6.86 18.51 23.95
CA ARG A 224 -6.74 18.33 25.42
C ARG A 224 -6.81 19.65 26.22
N LYS A 225 -5.69 20.37 26.31
CA LYS A 225 -5.62 21.72 26.87
C LYS A 225 -4.92 22.65 25.89
N LEU A 226 -5.68 23.48 25.18
CA LEU A 226 -5.15 24.50 24.27
C LEU A 226 -4.58 25.69 25.07
N LEU A 227 -3.35 26.11 24.76
CA LEU A 227 -2.73 27.33 25.34
C LEU A 227 -2.48 28.42 24.28
N ASN A 228 -2.74 28.12 23.01
CA ASN A 228 -2.59 29.03 21.88
C ASN A 228 -3.63 28.70 20.81
N ASP A 229 -3.85 29.60 19.86
CA ASP A 229 -4.92 29.45 18.87
C ASP A 229 -4.53 28.47 17.76
N TRP A 230 -5.47 27.60 17.38
CA TRP A 230 -5.29 26.60 16.34
C TRP A 230 -6.28 26.88 15.20
N SER A 231 -5.89 26.61 13.96
CA SER A 231 -6.75 26.72 12.79
C SER A 231 -6.67 25.49 11.92
N VAL A 232 -7.83 25.00 11.48
CA VAL A 232 -7.96 23.91 10.50
C VAL A 232 -8.65 24.48 9.27
N LYS A 233 -8.11 24.17 8.09
CA LYS A 233 -8.63 24.56 6.80
C LYS A 233 -8.77 23.34 5.89
N ASP A 234 -9.81 23.32 5.06
CA ASP A 234 -9.95 22.36 3.95
C ASP A 234 -9.79 20.91 4.41
N SER A 235 -10.66 20.47 5.33
CA SER A 235 -10.70 19.06 5.74
C SER A 235 -12.02 18.42 5.27
N GLY A 236 -12.00 17.11 5.05
CA GLY A 236 -13.21 16.32 4.80
C GLY A 236 -14.07 16.25 6.06
N SER A 237 -13.94 15.20 6.85
CA SER A 237 -14.54 15.14 8.19
C SER A 237 -13.54 15.54 9.28
N LEU A 238 -13.88 16.55 10.08
CA LEU A 238 -13.13 16.94 11.28
C LEU A 238 -13.85 16.45 12.54
N SER A 239 -13.28 15.48 13.23
CA SER A 239 -13.75 15.02 14.53
C SER A 239 -12.94 15.66 15.67
N VAL A 240 -13.57 16.52 16.47
CA VAL A 240 -12.94 17.20 17.60
C VAL A 240 -13.35 16.53 18.91
N PHE A 241 -12.39 15.94 19.62
CA PHE A 241 -12.59 15.27 20.90
C PHE A 241 -12.18 16.17 22.06
N LEU A 242 -13.16 16.68 22.80
CA LEU A 242 -12.94 17.56 23.94
C LEU A 242 -12.84 16.76 25.24
N GLN A 243 -12.14 17.31 26.24
CA GLN A 243 -12.08 16.76 27.62
C GLN A 243 -12.92 17.63 28.57
N ASP A 244 -13.36 17.07 29.71
CA ASP A 244 -14.23 17.73 30.70
C ASP A 244 -13.73 19.11 31.19
N ASN A 245 -12.42 19.34 31.18
CA ASN A 245 -11.80 20.57 31.68
C ASN A 245 -11.23 21.44 30.55
N SER A 246 -11.76 21.29 29.33
CA SER A 246 -11.35 22.11 28.18
C SER A 246 -11.86 23.55 28.34
N ASP A 247 -11.12 24.52 27.83
CA ASP A 247 -11.48 25.94 27.82
C ASP A 247 -11.24 26.51 26.43
N ILE A 248 -12.13 26.17 25.49
CA ILE A 248 -11.92 26.34 24.05
C ILE A 248 -13.19 26.92 23.41
N LYS A 249 -12.99 27.92 22.54
CA LYS A 249 -14.00 28.38 21.58
C LYS A 249 -13.72 27.75 20.23
N ILE A 250 -14.70 27.10 19.62
CA ILE A 250 -14.63 26.62 18.25
C ILE A 250 -15.42 27.59 17.37
N ASP A 251 -14.74 28.18 16.39
CA ASP A 251 -15.29 29.13 15.40
C ASP A 251 -15.25 28.46 14.03
N ALA A 252 -16.37 27.85 13.64
CA ALA A 252 -16.53 27.15 12.38
C ALA A 252 -17.12 28.08 11.32
N ARG A 253 -16.46 28.19 10.16
CA ARG A 253 -16.82 29.09 9.07
C ARG A 253 -16.84 28.36 7.74
N GLY A 254 -17.90 28.53 6.97
CA GLY A 254 -17.99 27.93 5.64
C GLY A 254 -18.12 26.40 5.67
N VAL A 255 -18.70 25.83 6.73
CA VAL A 255 -18.82 24.37 6.93
C VAL A 255 -20.19 23.88 6.46
N GLU A 256 -20.27 22.72 5.81
CA GLU A 256 -21.55 22.21 5.29
C GLU A 256 -22.41 21.56 6.39
N GLU A 257 -21.77 20.75 7.23
CA GLU A 257 -22.41 20.03 8.32
C GLU A 257 -21.71 20.27 9.66
N LEU A 258 -22.51 20.63 10.66
CA LEU A 258 -22.06 20.90 12.02
C LEU A 258 -22.82 19.96 12.97
N GLU A 259 -22.09 19.01 13.53
CA GLU A 259 -22.57 18.03 14.50
C GLU A 259 -21.98 18.28 15.89
N GLY A 260 -22.73 17.89 16.92
CA GLY A 260 -22.26 17.98 18.30
C GLY A 260 -23.37 17.72 19.31
N PRO A 261 -23.09 17.87 20.61
CA PRO A 261 -24.09 17.69 21.67
C PRO A 261 -25.26 18.67 21.48
N GLU A 262 -26.46 18.24 21.91
CA GLU A 262 -27.71 18.99 21.71
C GLU A 262 -27.58 20.47 22.12
N ASN A 263 -27.97 21.38 21.22
CA ASN A 263 -27.92 22.84 21.42
C ASN A 263 -26.54 23.45 21.69
N GLY A 264 -25.44 22.73 21.45
CA GLY A 264 -24.09 23.25 21.67
C GLY A 264 -23.68 24.36 20.69
N TRP A 265 -24.19 24.33 19.47
CA TRP A 265 -23.83 25.26 18.40
C TRP A 265 -24.72 26.51 18.38
N LYS A 266 -24.09 27.68 18.42
CA LYS A 266 -24.72 28.96 18.10
C LYS A 266 -24.50 29.27 16.62
N MET A 267 -25.46 28.91 15.80
CA MET A 267 -25.40 29.15 14.36
C MET A 267 -25.58 30.63 14.03
N THR A 268 -24.77 31.12 13.10
CA THR A 268 -25.01 32.41 12.44
C THR A 268 -25.33 32.10 11.00
N GLU A 269 -26.55 32.42 10.55
CA GLU A 269 -26.91 32.27 9.14
C GLU A 269 -26.00 33.15 8.29
N VAL A 270 -25.13 32.51 7.52
CA VAL A 270 -24.48 33.17 6.38
C VAL A 270 -25.51 33.17 5.27
N LYS A 271 -25.74 34.34 4.67
CA LYS A 271 -26.55 34.47 3.46
C LYS A 271 -25.98 33.52 2.42
N GLU A 272 -26.81 32.58 1.97
CA GLU A 272 -26.61 31.63 0.86
C GLU A 272 -25.40 31.95 -0.04
N GLU A 273 -24.20 31.54 0.36
CA GLU A 273 -23.10 31.32 -0.57
C GLU A 273 -23.23 29.86 -0.98
N THR A 274 -24.06 29.63 -1.99
CA THR A 274 -24.16 28.35 -2.68
C THR A 274 -22.77 28.03 -3.22
N SER A 275 -22.17 26.93 -2.77
CA SER A 275 -21.01 26.37 -3.49
C SER A 275 -21.45 26.04 -4.92
N GLU A 276 -20.52 25.97 -5.89
CA GLU A 276 -20.85 25.62 -7.28
C GLU A 276 -21.59 24.27 -7.41
N GLU A 277 -21.59 23.45 -6.35
CA GLU A 277 -22.20 22.13 -6.24
C GLU A 277 -23.53 22.08 -5.46
N GLY A 278 -24.05 23.21 -4.96
CA GLY A 278 -25.38 23.27 -4.33
C GLY A 278 -25.43 23.01 -2.82
N PHE A 279 -24.28 22.98 -2.13
CA PHE A 279 -24.22 22.84 -0.68
C PHE A 279 -24.35 24.21 0.02
N VAL A 280 -25.10 24.25 1.13
CA VAL A 280 -25.30 25.46 1.93
C VAL A 280 -24.24 25.52 3.02
N LYS A 281 -23.28 26.43 2.86
CA LYS A 281 -22.27 26.71 3.88
C LYS A 281 -22.88 27.40 5.11
N LYS A 282 -22.45 26.97 6.29
CA LYS A 282 -22.92 27.46 7.61
C LYS A 282 -21.74 27.96 8.44
N ASN A 283 -22.02 28.94 9.30
CA ASN A 283 -21.10 29.36 10.34
C ASN A 283 -21.69 29.01 11.70
N GLY A 284 -20.85 28.53 12.61
CA GLY A 284 -21.25 28.12 13.94
C GLY A 284 -20.19 28.46 14.97
N ILE A 285 -20.63 28.86 16.15
CA ILE A 285 -19.74 29.04 17.31
C ILE A 285 -20.14 28.04 18.39
N PHE A 286 -19.18 27.25 18.85
CA PHE A 286 -19.33 26.34 19.97
C PHE A 286 -18.37 26.76 21.08
N ASN A 287 -18.85 26.93 22.31
CA ASN A 287 -18.03 27.38 23.43
C ASN A 287 -18.05 26.36 24.56
N ILE A 288 -16.87 26.01 25.06
CA ILE A 288 -16.71 25.26 26.31
C ILE A 288 -15.78 26.05 27.24
N GLY A 289 -16.18 26.16 28.51
CA GLY A 289 -15.46 26.95 29.50
C GLY A 289 -15.60 28.46 29.26
N LYS A 290 -14.51 29.20 29.46
CA LYS A 290 -14.41 30.65 29.22
C LYS A 290 -14.11 31.01 27.75
N GLY A 291 -13.73 30.02 26.93
CA GLY A 291 -13.31 30.19 25.55
C GLY A 291 -12.05 31.04 25.39
N LYS A 292 -11.04 30.87 26.26
CA LYS A 292 -9.84 31.73 26.24
C LYS A 292 -9.04 31.62 24.94
N HIS A 293 -8.96 30.43 24.37
CA HIS A 293 -8.27 30.15 23.11
C HIS A 293 -9.24 29.62 22.07
N THR A 294 -8.97 29.91 20.79
CA THR A 294 -9.88 29.64 19.69
C THR A 294 -9.33 28.54 18.77
N LEU A 295 -10.18 27.56 18.45
CA LEU A 295 -10.02 26.65 17.34
C LEU A 295 -10.86 27.19 16.17
N THR A 296 -10.20 27.70 15.14
CA THR A 296 -10.88 28.18 13.92
C THR A 296 -10.96 27.03 12.93
N VAL A 297 -12.13 26.79 12.35
CA VAL A 297 -12.31 25.76 11.32
C VAL A 297 -12.90 26.44 10.09
N THR A 298 -12.28 26.28 8.92
CA THR A 298 -12.69 26.95 7.69
C THR A 298 -12.76 26.00 6.51
N ASP A 299 -13.82 26.10 5.69
CA ASP A 299 -13.99 25.33 4.46
C ASP A 299 -13.86 23.81 4.66
N THR A 300 -14.40 23.31 5.78
CA THR A 300 -14.46 21.88 6.11
C THR A 300 -15.83 21.31 5.72
N PHE A 301 -15.89 20.08 5.21
CA PHE A 301 -17.15 19.45 4.83
C PHE A 301 -18.04 19.17 6.06
N ASN A 302 -17.55 18.36 7.00
CA ASN A 302 -18.27 18.03 8.24
C ASN A 302 -17.39 18.31 9.47
N VAL A 303 -17.95 18.97 10.48
CA VAL A 303 -17.32 19.12 11.81
C VAL A 303 -18.18 18.46 12.86
N ASN A 304 -17.64 17.44 13.52
CA ASN A 304 -18.27 16.75 14.64
C ASN A 304 -17.52 17.03 15.94
N VAL A 305 -18.21 17.62 16.91
CA VAL A 305 -17.67 17.85 18.25
C VAL A 305 -18.18 16.77 19.20
N GLN A 306 -17.26 15.95 19.70
CA GLN A 306 -17.57 14.91 20.67
C GLN A 306 -17.18 15.35 22.08
N TYR A 307 -18.10 15.15 23.01
CA TYR A 307 -17.96 15.44 24.42
C TYR A 307 -18.12 14.14 25.23
N PRO A 308 -17.30 13.89 26.26
CA PRO A 308 -17.38 12.69 27.10
C PRO A 308 -18.65 12.59 27.95
#